data_AF-A0A1Q7UE96-F1
#
_entry.id   AF-A0A1Q7UE96-F1
#
_cell.length_a   1.000
_cell.length_b   1.000
_cell.length_c   1.000
_cell.angle_alpha   90.00
_cell.angle_beta   90.00
_cell.angle_gamma   90.00
#
_symmetry.space_group_name_H-M   'P 1'
#
loop_
_entity.id
_entity.type
_entity.pdbx_description
1 polymer ?
#
loop_
_entity_poly.entity_id
_entity_poly.type
_entity_poly.pdbx_seq_one_letter_code
_entity_poly.pdbx_strand_id
1 'polypeptide(L)'
;MQDRRRLRLRSVVFDTIWPADTALNAGCNRVWTRIRSRLPWRSDATHDVPLWQCSCGIYAAHDPELAAEYLYLYSDVHQPRVVYRAIGLVSMWGAVVEGESGWRASNAFPKRLFLPRAQRESDVEEICDGLADYGVPIEILDDGETPVARAVRRVRRDRRRRRRATQSG
;
A
#
# COMPACT_ATOMS: atom_id res chain seq x y z
N MET A 1 14.50 -23.47 15.95
CA MET A 1 13.46 -22.43 16.09
C MET A 1 13.80 -21.35 15.08
N GLN A 2 13.24 -21.43 13.87
CA GLN A 2 13.62 -20.54 12.77
C GLN A 2 13.24 -19.10 13.14
N ASP A 3 14.23 -18.21 13.03
CA ASP A 3 14.07 -16.78 13.18
C ASP A 3 13.01 -16.31 12.16
N ARG A 4 11.77 -16.08 12.63
CA ARG A 4 10.69 -15.51 11.82
C ARG A 4 11.21 -14.19 11.28
N ARG A 5 11.55 -14.13 9.99
CA ARG A 5 11.79 -12.86 9.30
C ARG A 5 10.57 -11.98 9.59
N ARG A 6 10.77 -10.92 10.37
CA ARG A 6 9.70 -9.99 10.75
C ARG A 6 9.36 -9.12 9.55
N LEU A 7 8.54 -9.66 8.65
CA LEU A 7 8.00 -8.90 7.53
C LEU A 7 7.10 -7.80 8.06
N ARG A 8 7.12 -6.65 7.39
CA ARG A 8 6.29 -5.50 7.74
C ARG A 8 5.67 -4.93 6.48
N LEU A 9 4.40 -4.55 6.58
CA LEU A 9 3.72 -3.79 5.55
C LEU A 9 4.37 -2.41 5.45
N ARG A 10 4.57 -1.97 4.21
CA ARG A 10 5.12 -0.67 3.87
C ARG A 10 4.20 -0.03 2.85
N SER A 11 3.96 1.27 2.98
CA SER A 11 3.18 2.01 1.99
C SER A 11 3.86 1.95 0.61
N VAL A 12 3.05 1.81 -0.44
CA VAL A 12 3.57 1.72 -1.83
C VAL A 12 4.02 3.07 -2.35
N VAL A 13 3.46 4.17 -1.82
CA VAL A 13 3.75 5.56 -2.23
C VAL A 13 4.69 6.25 -1.25
N PHE A 14 4.48 6.02 0.04
CA PHE A 14 5.26 6.66 1.10
C PHE A 14 6.22 5.65 1.72
N ASP A 15 7.42 6.07 2.09
CA ASP A 15 8.39 5.22 2.78
C ASP A 15 8.03 5.01 4.27
N THR A 16 6.78 4.63 4.53
CA THR A 16 6.21 4.47 5.86
C THR A 16 5.94 3.00 6.13
N ILE A 17 6.47 2.51 7.24
CA ILE A 17 6.22 1.16 7.75
C ILE A 17 4.94 1.19 8.59
N TRP A 18 4.05 0.23 8.38
CA TRP A 18 2.88 0.03 9.21
C TRP A 18 3.27 -0.80 10.44
N PRO A 19 3.05 -0.31 11.67
CA PRO A 19 3.21 -1.13 12.87
C PRO A 19 2.21 -2.30 12.86
N ALA A 20 2.58 -3.41 13.49
CA ALA A 20 1.77 -4.64 13.52
C ALA A 20 0.83 -4.73 14.73
N ASP A 21 1.20 -4.06 15.82
CA ASP A 21 0.58 -4.11 17.13
C ASP A 21 -0.22 -2.85 17.50
N THR A 22 -0.11 -1.80 16.70
CA THR A 22 -0.80 -0.54 16.92
C THR A 22 -1.25 0.08 15.60
N ALA A 23 -2.13 1.07 15.70
CA ALA A 23 -2.56 1.87 14.57
C ALA A 23 -1.40 2.69 13.99
N LEU A 24 -1.38 2.81 12.66
CA LEU A 24 -0.52 3.77 12.00
C LEU A 24 -1.10 5.17 12.22
N ASN A 25 -0.29 6.06 12.76
CA ASN A 25 -0.58 7.49 12.85
C ASN A 25 0.01 8.21 11.64
N ALA A 26 -0.80 9.03 10.97
CA ALA A 26 -0.36 9.83 9.84
C ALA A 26 0.49 11.01 10.32
N GLY A 27 1.62 11.24 9.65
CA GLY A 27 2.43 12.45 9.81
C GLY A 27 2.34 13.34 8.58
N CYS A 28 2.49 14.65 8.76
CA CYS A 28 2.84 15.53 7.66
C CYS A 28 4.35 15.49 7.48
N ASN A 29 4.83 14.66 6.54
CA ASN A 29 6.24 14.63 6.22
C ASN A 29 6.45 15.07 4.77
N ARG A 30 6.54 16.39 4.56
CA ARG A 30 6.89 17.02 3.27
C ARG A 30 8.34 16.74 2.84
N VAL A 31 8.97 15.66 3.31
CA VAL A 31 10.32 15.23 2.89
C VAL A 31 10.38 15.03 1.37
N TRP A 32 9.31 14.57 0.73
CA TRP A 32 9.24 14.50 -0.74
C TRP A 32 9.19 15.88 -1.42
N THR A 33 8.66 16.89 -0.75
CA THR A 33 8.65 18.29 -1.22
C THR A 33 9.98 19.01 -0.95
N ARG A 34 10.73 18.63 0.09
CA ARG A 34 12.04 19.23 0.41
C ARG A 34 13.11 18.91 -0.63
N ILE A 35 13.09 17.73 -1.25
CA ILE A 35 14.03 17.40 -2.35
C ILE A 35 13.78 18.30 -3.58
N ARG A 36 12.53 18.74 -3.82
CA ARG A 36 12.19 19.63 -4.96
C ARG A 36 12.22 21.13 -4.63
N SER A 37 12.32 21.53 -3.36
CA SER A 37 12.32 22.94 -2.99
C SER A 37 13.32 23.25 -1.88
N ARG A 38 14.52 23.69 -2.27
CA ARG A 38 15.58 24.24 -1.41
C ARG A 38 15.22 25.63 -0.83
N LEU A 39 13.98 25.83 -0.40
CA LEU A 39 13.50 27.12 0.08
C LEU A 39 13.36 27.10 1.62
N PRO A 40 14.21 27.83 2.35
CA PRO A 40 14.24 27.82 3.82
C PRO A 40 13.02 28.48 4.50
N TRP A 41 12.12 29.11 3.73
CA TRP A 41 10.95 29.84 4.22
C TRP A 41 9.65 29.01 4.25
N ARG A 42 9.68 27.75 3.80
CA ARG A 42 8.57 26.81 4.01
C ARG A 42 8.86 25.97 5.25
N SER A 43 8.92 26.64 6.41
CA SER A 43 8.74 25.97 7.69
C SER A 43 7.37 25.28 7.67
N ASP A 44 7.35 23.96 7.90
CA ASP A 44 6.11 23.18 7.99
C ASP A 44 5.18 23.87 8.99
N ALA A 45 4.04 24.36 8.53
CA ALA A 45 2.97 24.68 9.46
C ALA A 45 2.59 23.36 10.12
N THR A 46 2.83 23.26 11.43
CA THR A 46 2.16 22.25 12.26
C THR A 46 0.67 22.41 12.02
N HIS A 47 0.09 21.46 11.31
CA HIS A 47 -1.32 21.46 10.98
C HIS A 47 -1.90 20.10 11.31
N ASP A 48 -3.20 20.08 11.54
CA ASP A 48 -3.92 18.83 11.76
C ASP A 48 -3.79 17.92 10.53
N VAL A 49 -3.60 16.63 10.76
CA VAL A 49 -3.44 15.63 9.71
C VAL A 49 -4.69 14.75 9.70
N PRO A 50 -5.35 14.53 8.55
CA PRO A 50 -5.06 15.10 7.24
C PRO A 50 -5.65 16.52 7.07
N LEU A 51 -4.89 17.39 6.41
CA LEU A 51 -5.39 18.70 5.97
C LEU A 51 -5.87 18.63 4.52
N TRP A 52 -7.02 19.25 4.22
CA TRP A 52 -7.64 19.26 2.89
C TRP A 52 -6.64 19.66 1.79
N GLN A 53 -5.97 20.80 1.95
CA GLN A 53 -5.01 21.37 1.00
C GLN A 53 -3.59 20.76 1.06
N CYS A 54 -3.39 19.68 1.80
CA CYS A 54 -2.12 18.96 1.87
C CYS A 54 -2.29 17.52 1.38
N SER A 55 -1.23 16.85 0.96
CA SER A 55 -1.22 15.41 0.61
C SER A 55 -0.83 14.50 1.78
N CYS A 56 -0.93 15.00 3.02
CA CYS A 56 -0.70 14.21 4.22
C CYS A 56 -1.90 13.31 4.52
N GLY A 57 -1.69 12.28 5.35
CA GLY A 57 -2.73 11.30 5.70
C GLY A 57 -2.42 9.91 5.18
N ILE A 58 -3.12 8.92 5.72
CA ILE A 58 -3.10 7.54 5.25
C ILE A 58 -4.19 7.39 4.21
N TYR A 59 -3.81 6.96 2.99
CA TYR A 59 -4.71 6.86 1.85
C TYR A 59 -5.43 5.51 1.81
N ALA A 60 -6.70 5.53 1.44
CA ALA A 60 -7.44 4.35 0.99
C ALA A 60 -8.24 4.68 -0.26
N ALA A 61 -8.16 3.81 -1.27
CA ALA A 61 -8.97 3.94 -2.46
C ALA A 61 -10.42 3.49 -2.18
N HIS A 62 -11.38 4.20 -2.77
CA HIS A 62 -12.80 3.81 -2.77
C HIS A 62 -13.14 2.63 -3.69
N ASP A 63 -12.27 2.34 -4.66
CA ASP A 63 -12.49 1.32 -5.66
C ASP A 63 -11.33 0.30 -5.72
N PRO A 64 -11.61 -1.01 -5.81
CA PRO A 64 -10.59 -2.05 -5.91
C PRO A 64 -9.70 -1.96 -7.16
N GLU A 65 -10.18 -1.47 -8.31
CA GLU A 65 -9.34 -1.31 -9.51
C GLU A 65 -8.26 -0.26 -9.26
N LEU A 66 -8.64 0.88 -8.67
CA LEU A 66 -7.70 1.92 -8.31
C LEU A 66 -6.67 1.42 -7.27
N ALA A 67 -7.10 0.66 -6.26
CA ALA A 67 -6.18 0.04 -5.30
C ALA A 67 -5.18 -0.92 -5.99
N ALA A 68 -5.66 -1.72 -6.95
CA ALA A 68 -4.84 -2.64 -7.72
C ALA A 68 -3.86 -1.91 -8.66
N GLU A 69 -4.22 -0.75 -9.21
CA GLU A 69 -3.31 0.09 -9.99
C GLU A 69 -2.14 0.60 -9.13
N TYR A 70 -2.44 1.12 -7.94
CA TYR A 70 -1.43 1.57 -6.97
C TYR A 70 -0.48 0.46 -6.55
N LEU A 71 -0.99 -0.77 -6.39
CA LEU A 71 -0.21 -1.93 -5.98
C LEU A 71 1.05 -2.11 -6.82
N TYR A 72 0.99 -1.76 -8.11
CA TYR A 72 2.10 -1.96 -9.04
C TYR A 72 2.66 -0.65 -9.60
N LEU A 73 2.23 0.52 -9.11
CA LEU A 73 2.58 1.83 -9.67
C LEU A 73 4.10 2.02 -9.82
N TYR A 74 4.88 1.55 -8.84
CA TYR A 74 6.34 1.61 -8.84
C TYR A 74 6.94 0.27 -9.25
N SER A 75 7.98 0.31 -10.09
CA SER A 75 8.75 -0.89 -10.46
C SER A 75 9.50 -1.46 -9.25
N ASP A 76 9.76 -2.76 -9.28
CA ASP A 76 10.51 -3.44 -8.20
C ASP A 76 11.95 -2.90 -8.08
N VAL A 77 12.50 -2.32 -9.16
CA VAL A 77 13.80 -1.63 -9.19
C VAL A 77 13.82 -0.44 -8.21
N HIS A 78 12.68 0.22 -7.98
CA HIS A 78 12.59 1.35 -7.04
C HIS A 78 12.30 0.92 -5.60
N GLN A 79 12.14 -0.38 -5.33
CA GLN A 79 11.74 -0.90 -4.03
C GLN A 79 12.53 -2.19 -3.66
N PRO A 80 13.87 -2.14 -3.53
CA PRO A 80 14.72 -3.33 -3.41
C PRO A 80 14.50 -4.18 -2.14
N ARG A 81 13.77 -3.65 -1.15
CA ARG A 81 13.41 -4.36 0.10
C ARG A 81 12.00 -4.96 0.07
N VAL A 82 11.25 -4.75 -1.02
CA VAL A 82 9.90 -5.28 -1.17
C VAL A 82 9.99 -6.69 -1.73
N VAL A 83 9.66 -7.67 -0.89
CA VAL A 83 9.65 -9.10 -1.26
C VAL A 83 8.29 -9.54 -1.80
N TYR A 84 7.23 -8.77 -1.51
CA TYR A 84 5.87 -9.11 -1.88
C TYR A 84 4.96 -7.88 -1.91
N ARG A 85 3.84 -7.96 -2.64
CA ARG A 85 2.85 -6.89 -2.78
C ARG A 85 1.49 -7.39 -2.31
N ALA A 86 0.85 -6.66 -1.40
CA ALA A 86 -0.46 -6.99 -0.84
C ALA A 86 -1.44 -5.82 -0.99
N ILE A 87 -2.74 -6.13 -1.09
CA ILE A 87 -3.82 -5.14 -0.95
C ILE A 87 -4.37 -5.25 0.46
N GLY A 88 -4.62 -4.12 1.11
CA GLY A 88 -5.27 -4.08 2.42
C GLY A 88 -6.66 -3.45 2.34
N LEU A 89 -7.64 -4.09 2.97
CA LEU A 89 -8.82 -3.37 3.47
C LEU A 89 -8.43 -2.76 4.81
N VAL A 90 -8.70 -1.48 5.01
CA VAL A 90 -8.24 -0.74 6.20
C VAL A 90 -9.42 -0.19 6.97
N SER A 91 -9.32 -0.25 8.30
CA SER A 91 -10.11 0.60 9.19
C SER A 91 -9.42 1.95 9.30
N MET A 92 -10.18 3.04 9.19
CA MET A 92 -9.67 4.41 9.22
C MET A 92 -10.47 5.25 10.21
N TRP A 93 -9.82 6.11 10.98
CA TRP A 93 -10.49 6.91 12.01
C TRP A 93 -9.71 8.19 12.40
N GLY A 94 -10.28 8.91 13.38
CA GLY A 94 -9.87 10.26 13.77
C GLY A 94 -10.35 11.28 12.74
N ALA A 95 -9.48 12.20 12.32
CA ALA A 95 -9.79 13.09 11.21
C ALA A 95 -9.76 12.29 9.90
N VAL A 96 -10.84 12.36 9.12
CA VAL A 96 -11.00 11.70 7.82
C VAL A 96 -11.46 12.74 6.80
N VAL A 97 -10.80 12.74 5.65
CA VAL A 97 -11.11 13.61 4.52
C VAL A 97 -11.39 12.73 3.30
N GLU A 98 -12.55 12.94 2.68
CA GLU A 98 -12.92 12.31 1.41
C GLU A 98 -12.41 13.14 0.24
N GLY A 99 -11.82 12.50 -0.76
CA GLY A 99 -11.44 13.09 -2.04
C GLY A 99 -11.99 12.26 -3.19
N GLU A 100 -11.71 12.70 -4.41
CA GLU A 100 -12.25 12.09 -5.64
C GLU A 100 -11.93 10.59 -5.77
N SER A 101 -10.77 10.16 -5.26
CA SER A 101 -10.24 8.81 -5.38
C SER A 101 -10.33 7.97 -4.10
N GLY A 102 -11.07 8.44 -3.09
CA GLY A 102 -11.22 7.75 -1.80
C GLY A 102 -10.89 8.65 -0.62
N TRP A 103 -10.27 8.11 0.43
CA TRP A 103 -10.14 8.81 1.71
C TRP A 103 -8.70 8.98 2.14
N ARG A 104 -8.49 9.98 3.00
CA ARG A 104 -7.30 10.15 3.82
C ARG A 104 -7.71 10.19 5.28
N ALA A 105 -6.98 9.50 6.15
CA ALA A 105 -7.22 9.55 7.58
C ALA A 105 -5.98 9.83 8.40
N SER A 106 -6.21 10.30 9.63
CA SER A 106 -5.20 10.51 10.66
C SER A 106 -4.69 9.21 11.25
N ASN A 107 -5.55 8.20 11.30
CA ASN A 107 -5.26 6.88 11.86
C ASN A 107 -5.78 5.80 10.93
N ALA A 108 -5.03 4.70 10.82
CA ALA A 108 -5.52 3.51 10.17
C ALA A 108 -4.87 2.24 10.72
N PHE A 109 -5.58 1.12 10.61
CA PHE A 109 -5.04 -0.21 10.82
C PHE A 109 -5.62 -1.19 9.80
N PRO A 110 -4.86 -2.19 9.33
CA PRO A 110 -5.40 -3.19 8.43
C PRO A 110 -6.59 -3.90 9.09
N LYS A 111 -7.63 -4.17 8.31
CA LYS A 111 -8.79 -4.98 8.70
C LYS A 111 -8.74 -6.37 8.04
N ARG A 112 -8.18 -6.43 6.84
CA ARG A 112 -7.94 -7.67 6.07
C ARG A 112 -6.82 -7.43 5.07
N LEU A 113 -6.02 -8.45 4.81
CA LEU A 113 -4.99 -8.44 3.77
C LEU A 113 -5.40 -9.42 2.65
N PHE A 114 -5.12 -9.02 1.42
CA PHE A 114 -5.32 -9.81 0.23
C PHE A 114 -3.98 -10.00 -0.47
N LEU A 115 -3.56 -11.25 -0.64
CA LEU A 115 -2.27 -11.63 -1.22
C LEU A 115 -2.48 -12.16 -2.65
N PRO A 116 -2.07 -11.41 -3.69
CA PRO A 116 -2.10 -11.89 -5.06
C PRO A 116 -1.20 -13.11 -5.26
N ARG A 117 -1.74 -14.24 -5.77
CA ARG A 117 -0.99 -15.49 -5.97
C ARG A 117 0.47 -15.28 -6.43
N ALA A 118 1.40 -15.90 -5.69
CA ALA A 118 2.84 -15.88 -5.96
C ALA A 118 3.21 -16.86 -7.08
N GLN A 119 4.49 -16.86 -7.46
CA GLN A 119 5.01 -17.85 -8.41
C GLN A 119 5.16 -19.23 -7.75
N ARG A 120 5.56 -19.28 -6.46
CA ARG A 120 5.70 -20.52 -5.69
C ARG A 120 4.78 -20.48 -4.47
N GLU A 121 4.19 -21.61 -4.14
CA GLU A 121 3.27 -21.73 -2.99
C GLU A 121 3.98 -21.46 -1.67
N SER A 122 5.20 -21.99 -1.51
CA SER A 122 6.09 -21.73 -0.37
C SER A 122 6.34 -20.23 -0.11
N ASP A 123 6.32 -19.40 -1.16
CA ASP A 123 6.51 -17.96 -0.99
C ASP A 123 5.29 -17.36 -0.27
N VAL A 124 4.08 -17.79 -0.61
CA VAL A 124 2.86 -17.27 0.01
C VAL A 124 2.79 -17.66 1.49
N GLU A 125 3.18 -18.88 1.83
CA GLU A 125 3.26 -19.35 3.21
C GLU A 125 4.26 -18.50 4.04
N GLU A 126 5.47 -18.26 3.53
CA GLU A 126 6.47 -17.40 4.21
C GLU A 126 5.92 -15.98 4.43
N ILE A 127 5.20 -15.44 3.44
CA ILE A 127 4.57 -14.11 3.55
C ILE A 127 3.44 -14.11 4.58
N CYS A 128 2.58 -15.12 4.59
CA CYS A 128 1.50 -15.26 5.58
C CYS A 128 2.07 -15.31 7.00
N ASP A 129 3.08 -16.16 7.22
CA ASP A 129 3.73 -16.31 8.52
C ASP A 129 4.36 -14.99 8.98
N GLY A 130 5.12 -14.33 8.09
CA GLY A 130 5.77 -13.06 8.40
C GLY A 130 4.80 -11.91 8.70
N LEU A 131 3.55 -12.00 8.23
CA LEU A 131 2.48 -11.02 8.49
C LEU A 131 1.53 -11.42 9.63
N ALA A 132 1.72 -12.58 10.26
CA ALA A 132 0.83 -13.04 11.33
C ALA A 132 0.77 -12.08 12.53
N ASP A 133 1.83 -11.29 12.77
CA ASP A 133 1.88 -10.29 13.85
C ASP A 133 0.79 -9.21 13.73
N TYR A 134 0.23 -8.98 12.52
CA TYR A 134 -0.85 -7.99 12.33
C TYR A 134 -2.19 -8.46 12.90
N GLY A 135 -2.37 -9.76 13.16
CA GLY A 135 -3.60 -10.30 13.77
C GLY A 135 -4.87 -10.12 12.92
N VAL A 136 -4.73 -9.89 11.62
CA VAL A 136 -5.85 -9.68 10.69
C VAL A 136 -6.01 -10.86 9.75
N PRO A 137 -7.24 -11.15 9.26
CA PRO A 137 -7.44 -12.17 8.25
C PRO A 137 -6.60 -11.90 6.99
N ILE A 138 -5.97 -12.95 6.47
CA ILE A 138 -5.22 -12.94 5.21
C ILE A 138 -5.96 -13.84 4.22
N GLU A 139 -6.30 -13.29 3.05
CA GLU A 139 -6.95 -13.99 1.95
C GLU A 139 -5.98 -14.10 0.78
N ILE A 140 -5.73 -15.32 0.31
CA ILE A 140 -4.93 -15.56 -0.90
C ILE A 140 -5.87 -15.40 -2.09
N LEU A 141 -5.58 -14.42 -2.95
CA LEU A 141 -6.39 -14.18 -4.15
C LEU A 141 -6.10 -15.26 -5.19
N ASP A 142 -7.14 -16.00 -5.53
CA ASP A 142 -7.16 -17.00 -6.61
C ASP A 142 -7.88 -16.44 -7.85
N ASP A 143 -8.37 -17.33 -8.72
CA ASP A 143 -9.17 -16.97 -9.89
C ASP A 143 -10.64 -16.65 -9.55
N GLY A 144 -10.99 -16.54 -8.27
CA GLY A 144 -12.33 -16.28 -7.77
C GLY A 144 -12.89 -14.88 -8.09
N GLU A 145 -14.18 -14.68 -7.85
CA GLU A 145 -14.95 -13.54 -8.35
C GLU A 145 -15.02 -12.33 -7.40
N THR A 146 -14.20 -12.28 -6.34
CA THR A 146 -14.19 -11.12 -5.45
C THR A 146 -13.79 -9.86 -6.22
N PRO A 147 -14.34 -8.67 -5.90
CA PRO A 147 -13.97 -7.42 -6.58
C PRO A 147 -12.46 -7.15 -6.58
N VAL A 148 -11.78 -7.49 -5.48
CA VAL A 148 -10.33 -7.35 -5.34
C VAL A 148 -9.58 -8.34 -6.24
N ALA A 149 -10.00 -9.61 -6.28
CA ALA A 149 -9.37 -10.61 -7.14
C ALA A 149 -9.49 -10.23 -8.63
N ARG A 150 -10.69 -9.80 -9.05
CA ARG A 150 -10.96 -9.33 -10.41
C ARG A 150 -10.08 -8.14 -10.80
N ALA A 151 -10.01 -7.13 -9.94
CA ALA A 151 -9.20 -5.93 -10.16
C ALA A 151 -7.71 -6.27 -10.32
N VAL A 152 -7.17 -7.08 -9.40
CA VAL A 152 -5.77 -7.52 -9.46
C VAL A 152 -5.47 -8.31 -10.75
N ARG A 153 -6.37 -9.22 -11.15
CA ARG A 153 -6.20 -9.98 -12.40
C ARG A 153 -6.20 -9.07 -13.62
N ARG A 154 -7.13 -8.11 -13.69
CA ARG A 154 -7.22 -7.16 -14.80
C ARG A 154 -5.97 -6.32 -14.93
N VAL A 155 -5.54 -5.66 -13.84
CA VAL A 155 -4.33 -4.82 -13.84
C VAL A 155 -3.07 -5.63 -14.19
N ARG A 156 -2.95 -6.87 -13.69
CA ARG A 156 -1.86 -7.79 -14.08
C ARG A 156 -1.87 -8.10 -15.58
N ARG A 157 -3.03 -8.41 -16.14
CA ARG A 157 -3.21 -8.73 -17.57
C ARG A 157 -2.83 -7.54 -18.45
N ASP A 158 -3.32 -6.36 -18.12
CA ASP A 158 -3.07 -5.14 -18.90
C ASP A 158 -1.60 -4.76 -18.89
N ARG A 159 -0.92 -4.91 -17.75
CA ARG A 159 0.52 -4.70 -17.64
C ARG A 159 1.34 -5.70 -18.46
N ARG A 160 0.98 -6.98 -18.44
CA ARG A 160 1.64 -8.01 -19.26
C ARG A 160 1.49 -7.69 -20.75
N ARG A 161 0.30 -7.24 -21.18
CA ARG A 161 0.05 -6.80 -22.57
C ARG A 161 0.92 -5.61 -22.96
N ARG A 162 0.97 -4.57 -22.13
CA ARG A 162 1.82 -3.39 -22.38
C ARG A 162 3.30 -3.77 -22.49
N ARG A 163 3.82 -4.59 -21.57
CA ARG A 163 5.23 -5.04 -21.61
C ARG A 163 5.58 -5.82 -22.89
N ARG A 164 4.68 -6.69 -23.35
CA ARG A 164 4.89 -7.43 -24.62
C ARG A 164 4.94 -6.48 -25.82
N ALA A 165 4.03 -5.50 -25.87
CA ALA A 165 4.01 -4.51 -26.95
C ALA A 165 5.30 -3.67 -27.02
N THR A 166 5.89 -3.31 -25.87
CA THR A 166 7.15 -2.56 -25.81
C THR A 166 8.40 -3.40 -26.15
N GLN A 167 8.31 -4.72 -26.17
CA GLN A 167 9.43 -5.62 -26.51
C GLN A 167 9.41 -6.07 -27.98
N SER A 168 8.35 -5.76 -28.73
CA SER A 168 8.15 -6.16 -30.13
C SER A 168 8.35 -5.01 -31.12
N GLY A 169 8.82 -3.84 -30.66
CA GLY A 169 9.20 -2.69 -31.49
C GLY A 169 10.57 -2.17 -31.08
#